data_AF-A0A965CVB1-F1
#
_entry.id   AF-A0A965CVB1-F1
#
_cell.length_a   1.000
_cell.length_b   1.000
_cell.length_c   1.000
_cell.angle_alpha   90.00
_cell.angle_beta   90.00
_cell.angle_gamma   90.00
#
_symmetry.space_group_name_H-M   'P 1'
#
loop_
_entity.id
_entity.type
_entity.pdbx_description
1 polymer ?
#
loop_
_entity_poly.entity_id
_entity_poly.type
_entity_poly.pdbx_seq_one_letter_code
_entity_poly.pdbx_strand_id
1 'polypeptide(L)'
;MPMAPVRDGQIYYEEAGSGEAIILLPGLGHDHTYYAKTVPLLSAFARVVTLDPRGLGQSTASKTGYSVEAWADDVVRLIEHLGAPRAHLVGSSLGACVAMQAALDAPARVASLVLVAGFSELDRSLEMNFRMRLKMLDETGLSDALAMHISMWTLGRSFLDTDEGKAAMERLFGAVKRNSVE
;
A
#
# COMPACT_ATOMS: atom_id res chain seq x y z
N MET A 1 -15.36 -11.17 -7.39
CA MET A 1 -13.94 -11.39 -7.05
C MET A 1 -13.82 -11.38 -5.51
N PRO A 2 -12.79 -11.98 -4.88
CA PRO A 2 -12.90 -12.34 -3.47
C PRO A 2 -12.77 -11.12 -2.53
N MET A 3 -13.59 -11.12 -1.47
CA MET A 3 -13.68 -10.05 -0.47
C MET A 3 -13.52 -10.66 0.92
N ALA A 4 -12.72 -10.04 1.78
CA ALA A 4 -12.57 -10.43 3.18
C ALA A 4 -13.30 -9.42 4.09
N PRO A 5 -14.08 -9.88 5.09
CA PRO A 5 -14.73 -8.99 6.03
C PRO A 5 -13.71 -8.35 6.97
N VAL A 6 -13.85 -7.04 7.18
CA VAL A 6 -13.08 -6.26 8.14
C VAL A 6 -13.98 -5.41 9.02
N ARG A 7 -13.42 -4.59 9.92
CA ARG A 7 -14.26 -3.64 10.67
C ARG A 7 -14.90 -2.65 9.71
N ASP A 8 -16.22 -2.53 9.82
CA ASP A 8 -17.02 -1.55 9.09
C ASP A 8 -16.89 -1.63 7.55
N GLY A 9 -16.58 -2.81 7.02
CA GLY A 9 -16.47 -3.00 5.58
C GLY A 9 -15.88 -4.34 5.16
N GLN A 10 -15.41 -4.36 3.92
CA GLN A 10 -14.72 -5.48 3.30
C GLN A 10 -13.52 -4.99 2.51
N ILE A 11 -12.45 -5.77 2.51
CA ILE A 11 -11.28 -5.54 1.66
C ILE A 11 -11.24 -6.54 0.51
N TYR A 12 -10.89 -6.03 -0.67
CA TYR A 12 -10.60 -6.84 -1.84
C TYR A 12 -9.23 -7.50 -1.72
N TYR A 13 -9.11 -8.73 -2.21
CA TYR A 13 -7.83 -9.42 -2.32
C TYR A 13 -7.77 -10.32 -3.55
N GLU A 14 -6.57 -10.71 -3.95
CA GLU A 14 -6.32 -11.77 -4.93
C GLU A 14 -5.32 -12.77 -4.39
N GLU A 15 -5.35 -13.99 -4.92
CA GLU A 15 -4.47 -15.07 -4.50
C GLU A 15 -3.81 -15.73 -5.70
N ALA A 16 -2.53 -16.08 -5.55
CA ALA A 16 -1.79 -16.87 -6.53
C ALA A 16 -0.83 -17.83 -5.83
N GLY A 17 -0.72 -19.06 -6.33
CA GLY A 17 0.17 -20.09 -5.77
C GLY A 17 -0.43 -20.80 -4.55
N SER A 18 0.43 -21.50 -3.80
CA SER A 18 0.05 -22.31 -2.65
C SER A 18 1.20 -22.43 -1.65
N GLY A 19 0.91 -22.89 -0.42
CA GLY A 19 1.90 -23.01 0.66
C GLY A 19 1.76 -21.92 1.72
N GLU A 20 2.88 -21.48 2.30
CA GLU A 20 2.90 -20.43 3.30
C GLU A 20 2.41 -19.09 2.70
N ALA A 21 1.64 -18.33 3.47
CA ALA A 21 1.03 -17.09 3.01
C ALA A 21 2.04 -15.94 3.01
N ILE A 22 2.12 -15.21 1.89
CA ILE A 22 2.83 -13.94 1.75
C ILE A 22 1.80 -12.86 1.39
N ILE A 23 1.60 -11.88 2.26
CA ILE A 23 0.71 -10.74 2.00
C ILE A 23 1.54 -9.55 1.55
N LEU A 24 1.19 -9.00 0.38
CA LEU A 24 1.87 -7.87 -0.25
C LEU A 24 1.08 -6.58 0.00
N LEU A 25 1.67 -5.66 0.77
CA LEU A 25 1.05 -4.42 1.25
C LEU A 25 1.53 -3.21 0.42
N PRO A 26 0.66 -2.62 -0.43
CA PRO A 26 1.07 -1.56 -1.34
C PRO A 26 1.37 -0.25 -0.61
N GLY A 27 2.08 0.66 -1.31
CA GLY A 27 2.31 2.01 -0.82
C GLY A 27 1.04 2.89 -0.85
N LEU A 28 1.08 4.05 -0.20
CA LEU A 28 -0.05 4.98 -0.12
C LEU A 28 -0.63 5.28 -1.53
N GLY A 29 -1.95 5.19 -1.64
CA GLY A 29 -2.69 5.48 -2.87
C GLY A 29 -2.60 4.39 -3.96
N HIS A 30 -2.03 3.22 -3.64
CA HIS A 30 -1.95 2.09 -4.56
C HIS A 30 -2.77 0.90 -4.05
N ASP A 31 -3.20 0.07 -4.99
CA ASP A 31 -4.07 -1.09 -4.80
C ASP A 31 -3.31 -2.41 -5.05
N HIS A 32 -4.02 -3.53 -5.13
CA HIS A 32 -3.47 -4.88 -5.37
C HIS A 32 -2.55 -4.97 -6.59
N THR A 33 -2.73 -4.09 -7.60
CA THR A 33 -1.94 -4.12 -8.84
C THR A 33 -0.50 -3.64 -8.66
N TYR A 34 -0.18 -2.98 -7.53
CA TYR A 34 1.17 -2.47 -7.23
C TYR A 34 2.26 -3.55 -7.35
N TYR A 35 1.92 -4.80 -7.01
CA TYR A 35 2.83 -5.94 -7.02
C TYR A 35 2.67 -6.86 -8.23
N ALA A 36 2.01 -6.42 -9.31
CA ALA A 36 1.73 -7.27 -10.48
C ALA A 36 2.97 -7.98 -11.07
N LYS A 37 4.15 -7.34 -11.01
CA LYS A 37 5.42 -7.95 -11.46
C LYS A 37 6.06 -8.90 -10.44
N THR A 38 5.71 -8.75 -9.16
CA THR A 38 6.25 -9.55 -8.05
C THR A 38 5.44 -10.83 -7.86
N VAL A 39 4.13 -10.80 -8.07
CA VAL A 39 3.23 -11.94 -7.85
C VAL A 39 3.71 -13.21 -8.59
N PRO A 40 4.00 -13.21 -9.91
CA PRO A 40 4.40 -14.42 -10.61
C PRO A 40 5.72 -15.03 -10.12
N LEU A 41 6.61 -14.20 -9.54
CA LEU A 41 7.91 -14.65 -9.03
C LEU A 41 7.76 -15.36 -7.69
N LEU A 42 6.89 -14.85 -6.82
CA LEU A 42 6.68 -15.40 -5.47
C LEU A 42 5.67 -16.54 -5.47
N SER A 43 4.66 -16.51 -6.34
CA SER A 43 3.60 -17.53 -6.39
C SER A 43 4.09 -18.90 -6.86
N ALA A 44 5.30 -18.97 -7.42
CA ALA A 44 5.98 -20.22 -7.74
C ALA A 44 6.39 -21.02 -6.49
N PHE A 45 6.47 -20.37 -5.32
CA PHE A 45 7.00 -20.96 -4.08
C PHE A 45 6.10 -20.78 -2.85
N ALA A 46 5.09 -19.92 -2.94
CA ALA A 46 4.25 -19.54 -1.80
C ALA A 46 2.82 -19.17 -2.23
N ARG A 47 1.90 -19.09 -1.25
CA ARG A 47 0.56 -18.53 -1.41
C ARG A 47 0.66 -17.01 -1.32
N VAL A 48 0.72 -16.34 -2.46
CA VAL A 48 0.84 -14.88 -2.54
C VAL A 48 -0.55 -14.25 -2.51
N VAL A 49 -0.72 -13.26 -1.65
CA VAL A 49 -1.96 -12.50 -1.49
C VAL A 49 -1.67 -11.02 -1.71
N THR A 50 -2.35 -10.40 -2.66
CA THR A 50 -2.40 -8.95 -2.82
C THR A 50 -3.75 -8.45 -2.31
N LEU A 51 -3.82 -7.18 -1.90
CA LEU A 51 -5.06 -6.58 -1.42
C LEU A 51 -5.19 -5.14 -1.87
N ASP A 52 -6.43 -4.66 -1.86
CA ASP A 52 -6.72 -3.24 -1.88
C ASP A 52 -6.85 -2.77 -0.43
N PRO A 53 -6.03 -1.84 0.06
CA PRO A 53 -6.24 -1.24 1.37
C PRO A 53 -7.64 -0.60 1.44
N ARG A 54 -8.27 -0.57 2.63
CA ARG A 54 -9.55 0.17 2.80
C ARG A 54 -9.42 1.58 2.21
N GLY A 55 -10.47 2.03 1.52
CA GLY A 55 -10.50 3.31 0.81
C GLY A 55 -9.88 3.30 -0.59
N LEU A 56 -9.31 2.19 -1.05
CA LEU A 56 -8.69 2.08 -2.38
C LEU A 56 -9.29 0.94 -3.20
N GLY A 57 -9.17 1.06 -4.52
CA GLY A 57 -9.56 0.04 -5.48
C GLY A 57 -11.01 -0.44 -5.28
N GLN A 58 -11.16 -1.73 -5.04
CA GLN A 58 -12.43 -2.42 -4.84
C GLN A 58 -12.81 -2.59 -3.36
N SER A 59 -11.96 -2.15 -2.44
CA SER A 59 -12.24 -2.20 -1.00
C SER A 59 -13.23 -1.14 -0.57
N THR A 60 -13.89 -1.38 0.56
CA THR A 60 -14.84 -0.42 1.14
C THR A 60 -14.15 0.92 1.41
N ALA A 61 -14.77 2.01 0.94
CA ALA A 61 -14.34 3.37 1.22
C ALA A 61 -15.26 4.04 2.24
N SER A 62 -14.66 4.74 3.21
CA SER A 62 -15.34 5.54 4.22
C SER A 62 -14.81 6.98 4.21
N LYS A 63 -15.53 7.91 4.83
CA LYS A 63 -15.03 9.27 5.05
C LYS A 63 -14.03 9.36 6.22
N THR A 64 -13.97 8.35 7.08
CA THR A 64 -13.16 8.33 8.30
C THR A 64 -12.61 6.93 8.56
N GLY A 65 -11.72 6.80 9.55
CA GLY A 65 -11.19 5.48 9.95
C GLY A 65 -9.99 5.00 9.13
N TYR A 66 -9.24 5.95 8.54
CA TYR A 66 -7.93 5.67 7.94
C TYR A 66 -6.84 5.99 8.94
N SER A 67 -6.13 4.96 9.39
CA SER A 67 -4.92 5.06 10.19
C SER A 67 -4.07 3.83 9.94
N VAL A 68 -2.79 3.88 10.33
CA VAL A 68 -1.88 2.73 10.19
C VAL A 68 -2.39 1.54 10.99
N GLU A 69 -2.93 1.78 12.19
CA GLU A 69 -3.56 0.79 13.07
C GLU A 69 -4.81 0.18 12.44
N ALA A 70 -5.64 1.01 11.79
CA ALA A 70 -6.85 0.54 11.14
C ALA A 70 -6.54 -0.34 9.91
N TRP A 71 -5.51 0.02 9.13
CA TRP A 71 -5.01 -0.82 8.04
C TRP A 71 -4.30 -2.08 8.56
N ALA A 72 -3.62 -2.03 9.70
CA ALA A 72 -3.01 -3.20 10.31
C ALA A 72 -4.06 -4.21 10.82
N ASP A 73 -5.13 -3.74 11.47
CA ASP A 73 -6.27 -4.59 11.88
C ASP A 73 -6.90 -5.28 10.66
N ASP A 74 -7.03 -4.61 9.51
CA ASP A 74 -7.48 -5.24 8.26
C ASP A 74 -6.58 -6.38 7.81
N VAL A 75 -5.27 -6.18 7.84
CA VAL A 75 -4.29 -7.19 7.43
C VAL A 75 -4.35 -8.39 8.37
N VAL A 76 -4.47 -8.18 9.68
CA VAL A 76 -4.62 -9.27 10.65
C VAL A 76 -5.91 -10.05 10.40
N ARG A 77 -7.03 -9.36 10.14
CA ARG A 77 -8.30 -10.00 9.79
C ARG A 77 -8.24 -10.75 8.47
N LEU A 78 -7.47 -10.25 7.50
CA LEU A 78 -7.23 -10.96 6.25
C LEU A 78 -6.50 -12.28 6.51
N ILE A 79 -5.45 -12.28 7.33
CA ILE A 79 -4.71 -13.50 7.72
C ILE A 79 -5.68 -14.53 8.31
N GLU A 80 -6.55 -14.09 9.21
CA GLU A 80 -7.56 -14.94 9.85
C GLU A 80 -8.60 -15.46 8.86
N HIS A 81 -9.11 -14.60 7.98
CA HIS A 81 -10.07 -14.95 6.94
C HIS A 81 -9.52 -16.00 5.97
N LEU A 82 -8.24 -15.89 5.61
CA LEU A 82 -7.55 -16.85 4.75
C LEU A 82 -7.28 -18.21 5.43
N GLY A 83 -7.59 -18.33 6.73
CA GLY A 83 -7.31 -19.52 7.53
C GLY A 83 -5.82 -19.76 7.76
N ALA A 84 -4.98 -18.74 7.55
CA ALA A 84 -3.54 -18.87 7.73
C ALA A 84 -3.18 -18.72 9.22
N PRO A 85 -2.37 -19.62 9.80
CA PRO A 85 -1.96 -19.50 11.20
C PRO A 85 -1.11 -18.23 11.42
N ARG A 86 -0.26 -17.92 10.43
CA ARG A 86 0.58 -16.74 10.32
C ARG A 86 0.90 -16.45 8.85
N ALA A 87 1.31 -15.21 8.53
CA ALA A 87 1.73 -14.82 7.18
C ALA A 87 3.04 -14.02 7.19
N HIS A 88 3.81 -14.10 6.11
CA HIS A 88 4.91 -13.19 5.84
C HIS A 88 4.35 -11.89 5.26
N LEU A 89 4.79 -10.75 5.76
CA LEU A 89 4.32 -9.45 5.26
C LEU A 89 5.44 -8.76 4.47
N VAL A 90 5.13 -8.35 3.23
CA VAL A 90 6.02 -7.55 2.40
C VAL A 90 5.34 -6.20 2.19
N GLY A 91 5.90 -5.14 2.76
CA GLY A 91 5.32 -3.81 2.68
C GLY A 91 6.23 -2.80 1.98
N SER A 92 5.64 -1.92 1.17
CA SER A 92 6.33 -0.80 0.54
C SER A 92 5.83 0.53 1.09
N SER A 93 6.75 1.42 1.52
CA SER A 93 6.43 2.75 2.05
C SER A 93 5.40 2.67 3.18
N LEU A 94 4.21 3.26 3.02
CA LEU A 94 3.11 3.12 3.98
C LEU A 94 2.76 1.66 4.29
N GLY A 95 2.79 0.76 3.30
CA GLY A 95 2.57 -0.67 3.51
C GLY A 95 3.59 -1.29 4.45
N ALA A 96 4.82 -0.77 4.50
CA ALA A 96 5.82 -1.20 5.49
C ALA A 96 5.48 -0.72 6.90
N CYS A 97 4.95 0.50 7.05
CA CYS A 97 4.45 1.01 8.34
C CYS A 97 3.29 0.13 8.85
N VAL A 98 2.36 -0.22 7.96
CA VAL A 98 1.24 -1.14 8.26
C VAL A 98 1.75 -2.52 8.66
N ALA A 99 2.76 -3.06 7.95
CA ALA A 99 3.36 -4.35 8.29
C ALA A 99 3.99 -4.35 9.69
N MET A 100 4.71 -3.28 10.04
CA MET A 100 5.29 -3.12 11.38
C MET A 100 4.20 -3.03 12.45
N GLN A 101 3.15 -2.24 12.21
CA GLN A 101 2.04 -2.11 13.14
C GLN A 101 1.30 -3.45 13.35
N ALA A 102 1.04 -4.21 12.28
CA ALA A 102 0.44 -5.55 12.38
C ALA A 102 1.30 -6.52 13.20
N ALA A 103 2.63 -6.43 13.08
CA ALA A 103 3.56 -7.25 13.89
C ALA A 103 3.59 -6.83 15.36
N LEU A 104 3.38 -5.55 15.67
CA LEU A 104 3.26 -5.05 17.04
C LEU A 104 1.93 -5.49 17.68
N ASP A 105 0.83 -5.37 16.94
CA ASP A 105 -0.52 -5.66 17.46
C ASP A 105 -0.81 -7.15 17.55
N ALA A 106 -0.29 -7.94 16.61
CA ALA A 106 -0.55 -9.37 16.51
C ALA A 106 0.72 -10.17 16.14
N PRO A 107 1.77 -10.18 16.97
CA PRO A 107 3.05 -10.84 16.66
C PRO A 107 2.90 -12.34 16.37
N ALA A 108 1.91 -13.01 16.99
CA ALA A 108 1.62 -14.43 16.74
C ALA A 108 1.07 -14.70 15.32
N ARG A 109 0.56 -13.68 14.62
CA ARG A 109 0.02 -13.75 13.25
C ARG A 109 1.05 -13.39 12.18
N VAL A 110 2.20 -12.82 12.56
CA VAL A 110 3.23 -12.37 11.62
C VAL A 110 4.45 -13.29 11.65
N ALA A 111 4.74 -13.92 10.53
CA ALA A 111 5.83 -14.88 10.37
C ALA A 111 7.20 -14.21 10.20
N SER A 112 7.25 -13.20 9.33
CA SER A 112 8.40 -12.33 9.09
C SER A 112 7.96 -11.04 8.40
N LEU A 113 8.87 -10.07 8.34
CA LEU A 113 8.67 -8.78 7.68
C LEU A 113 9.73 -8.56 6.58
N VAL A 114 9.30 -8.03 5.45
CA VAL A 114 10.16 -7.40 4.44
C VAL A 114 9.67 -5.97 4.26
N LEU A 115 10.52 -5.01 4.64
CA LEU A 115 10.16 -3.59 4.70
C LEU A 115 10.93 -2.82 3.62
N VAL A 116 10.23 -2.32 2.62
CA VAL A 116 10.82 -1.58 1.49
C VAL A 116 10.50 -0.10 1.64
N ALA A 117 11.52 0.73 1.84
CA ALA A 117 11.37 2.19 1.97
C ALA A 117 10.32 2.64 3.01
N GLY A 118 10.17 1.87 4.10
CA GLY A 118 9.29 2.19 5.23
C GLY A 118 9.93 3.11 6.26
N PHE A 119 9.14 3.54 7.23
CA PHE A 119 9.57 4.38 8.35
C PHE A 119 8.77 4.02 9.61
N SER A 120 9.43 3.95 10.77
CA SER A 120 8.78 3.71 12.07
C SER A 120 8.19 4.99 12.66
N GLU A 121 8.75 6.13 12.29
CA GLU A 121 8.35 7.47 12.73
C GLU A 121 8.57 8.48 11.60
N LEU A 122 7.88 9.61 11.69
CA LEU A 122 8.12 10.72 10.76
C LEU A 122 9.25 11.59 11.30
N ASP A 123 10.34 11.67 10.54
CA ASP A 123 11.29 12.75 10.74
C ASP A 123 10.66 14.09 10.29
N ARG A 124 11.35 15.20 10.60
CA ARG A 124 10.88 16.54 10.23
C ARG A 124 10.73 16.72 8.71
N SER A 125 11.56 16.03 7.93
CA SER A 125 11.56 16.14 6.46
C SER A 125 10.31 15.51 5.87
N LEU A 126 10.00 14.27 6.29
CA LEU A 126 8.80 13.55 5.90
C LEU A 126 7.54 14.24 6.42
N GLU A 127 7.55 14.74 7.65
CA GLU A 127 6.43 15.51 8.19
C GLU A 127 6.15 16.75 7.33
N MET A 128 7.18 17.55 7.00
CA MET A 128 7.05 18.70 6.12
C MET A 128 6.55 18.30 4.72
N ASN A 129 7.03 17.18 4.18
CA ASN A 129 6.57 16.65 2.91
C ASN A 129 5.07 16.32 2.93
N PHE A 130 4.59 15.55 3.91
CA PHE A 130 3.17 15.20 4.01
C PHE A 130 2.29 16.43 4.27
N ARG A 131 2.73 17.37 5.13
CA ARG A 131 2.03 18.65 5.32
C ARG A 131 1.93 19.46 4.03
N MET A 132 2.98 19.48 3.22
CA MET A 132 2.95 20.13 1.90
C MET A 132 1.95 19.45 0.97
N ARG A 133 1.94 18.11 0.91
CA ARG A 133 0.96 17.36 0.10
C ARG A 133 -0.48 17.67 0.50
N LEU A 134 -0.77 17.74 1.80
CA LEU A 134 -2.10 18.11 2.31
C LEU A 134 -2.50 19.51 1.85
N LYS A 135 -1.59 20.49 1.99
CA LYS A 135 -1.84 21.85 1.52
C LYS A 135 -2.09 21.91 0.00
N MET A 136 -1.29 21.19 -0.79
CA MET A 136 -1.47 21.11 -2.24
C MET A 136 -2.80 20.45 -2.61
N LEU A 137 -3.21 19.42 -1.87
CA LEU A 137 -4.50 18.76 -2.05
C LEU A 137 -5.66 19.73 -1.76
N ASP A 138 -5.58 20.51 -0.68
CA ASP A 138 -6.61 21.49 -0.32
C ASP A 138 -6.72 22.62 -1.36
N GLU A 139 -5.59 23.07 -1.91
CA GLU A 139 -5.54 24.18 -2.87
C GLU A 139 -5.83 23.77 -4.31
N THR A 140 -5.44 22.55 -4.71
CA THR A 140 -5.42 22.14 -6.12
C THR A 140 -6.09 20.80 -6.40
N GLY A 141 -6.55 20.07 -5.37
CA GLY A 141 -7.03 18.71 -5.51
C GLY A 141 -5.93 17.73 -5.91
N LEU A 142 -6.32 16.60 -6.52
CA LEU A 142 -5.38 15.60 -7.07
C LEU A 142 -4.81 16.07 -8.42
N SER A 143 -4.01 17.13 -8.35
CA SER A 143 -3.46 17.83 -9.52
C SER A 143 -2.14 17.27 -10.02
N ASP A 144 -1.74 17.68 -11.22
CA ASP A 144 -0.40 17.41 -11.75
C ASP A 144 0.71 18.03 -10.89
N ALA A 145 0.42 19.15 -10.22
CA ALA A 145 1.38 19.76 -9.28
C ALA A 145 1.64 18.83 -8.09
N LEU A 146 0.59 18.24 -7.50
CA LEU A 146 0.74 17.26 -6.43
C LEU A 146 1.51 16.03 -6.93
N ALA A 147 1.20 15.54 -8.13
CA ALA A 147 1.86 14.37 -8.71
C ALA A 147 3.35 14.62 -9.03
N MET A 148 3.72 15.81 -9.52
CA MET A 148 5.11 16.24 -9.67
C MET A 148 5.83 16.28 -8.32
N HIS A 149 5.17 16.86 -7.30
CA HIS A 149 5.74 16.91 -5.96
C HIS A 149 5.99 15.50 -5.41
N ILE A 150 5.05 14.57 -5.54
CA ILE A 150 5.25 13.18 -5.11
C ILE A 150 6.42 12.55 -5.89
N SER A 151 6.50 12.78 -7.20
CA SER A 151 7.57 12.25 -8.06
C SER A 151 8.97 12.66 -7.60
N MET A 152 9.14 13.91 -7.16
CA MET A 152 10.42 14.40 -6.62
C MET A 152 10.88 13.66 -5.35
N TRP A 153 9.96 13.06 -4.61
CA TRP A 153 10.23 12.32 -3.38
C TRP A 153 10.33 10.81 -3.58
N THR A 154 9.73 10.28 -4.65
CA THR A 154 9.68 8.83 -4.91
C THR A 154 10.67 8.37 -5.98
N LEU A 155 11.05 9.23 -6.92
CA LEU A 155 11.91 8.89 -8.04
C LEU A 155 13.29 9.54 -7.87
N GLY A 156 14.34 8.75 -8.05
CA GLY A 156 15.72 9.25 -8.00
C GLY A 156 15.98 10.24 -9.14
N ARG A 157 16.79 11.27 -8.86
CA ARG A 157 17.11 12.34 -9.85
C ARG A 157 17.64 11.77 -11.16
N SER A 158 18.63 10.88 -11.09
CA SER A 158 19.21 10.25 -12.28
C SER A 158 18.25 9.34 -13.02
N PHE A 159 17.25 8.78 -12.33
CA PHE A 159 16.21 7.97 -12.97
C PHE A 159 15.24 8.85 -13.74
N LEU A 160 14.83 10.00 -13.18
CA LEU A 160 13.95 10.98 -13.84
C LEU A 160 14.52 11.51 -15.16
N ASP A 161 15.85 11.55 -15.31
CA ASP A 161 16.51 11.97 -16.55
C ASP A 161 16.41 10.92 -17.69
N THR A 162 15.96 9.69 -17.39
CA THR A 162 15.74 8.63 -18.38
C THR A 162 14.33 8.67 -18.97
N ASP A 163 14.14 8.11 -20.16
CA ASP A 163 12.79 7.97 -20.76
C ASP A 163 11.89 7.04 -19.91
N GLU A 164 12.48 6.04 -19.26
CA GLU A 164 11.75 5.18 -18.33
C GLU A 164 11.26 5.96 -17.10
N GLY A 165 12.09 6.86 -16.57
CA GLY A 165 11.74 7.73 -15.45
C GLY A 165 10.64 8.73 -15.79
N LYS A 166 10.69 9.35 -16.97
CA LYS A 166 9.60 10.20 -17.47
C LYS A 166 8.30 9.43 -17.59
N ALA A 167 8.33 8.23 -18.18
CA ALA A 167 7.15 7.38 -18.28
C ALA A 167 6.64 6.92 -16.90
N ALA A 168 7.52 6.70 -15.92
CA ALA A 168 7.14 6.38 -14.55
C ALA A 168 6.43 7.56 -13.85
N MET A 169 6.92 8.78 -14.05
CA MET A 169 6.29 10.01 -13.58
C MET A 169 4.88 10.17 -14.19
N GLU A 170 4.72 10.00 -15.50
CA GLU A 170 3.41 10.08 -16.16
C GLU A 170 2.42 9.02 -15.64
N ARG A 171 2.89 7.79 -15.38
CA ARG A 171 2.05 6.75 -14.74
C ARG A 171 1.60 7.15 -13.34
N LEU A 172 2.49 7.79 -12.56
CA LEU A 172 2.16 8.31 -11.23
C LEU A 172 1.07 9.39 -11.32
N PHE A 173 1.12 10.26 -12.32
CA PHE A 173 0.10 11.30 -12.53
C PHE A 173 -1.27 10.66 -12.78
N GLY A 174 -1.30 9.64 -13.64
CA GLY A 174 -2.50 8.83 -13.87
C GLY A 174 -3.01 8.19 -12.57
N ALA A 175 -2.13 7.61 -11.75
CA ALA A 175 -2.50 7.00 -10.48
C ALA A 175 -3.08 7.99 -9.47
N VAL A 176 -2.49 9.18 -9.35
CA VAL A 176 -2.99 10.27 -8.49
C VAL A 176 -4.40 10.67 -8.92
N LYS A 177 -4.63 10.89 -10.22
CA LYS A 177 -5.95 11.27 -10.76
C LYS A 177 -7.01 10.18 -10.61
N ARG A 178 -6.65 8.89 -10.71
CA ARG A 178 -7.58 7.76 -10.52
C ARG A 178 -8.20 7.69 -9.13
N ASN A 179 -7.56 8.27 -8.12
CA ASN A 179 -8.09 8.35 -6.77
C ASN A 179 -8.94 9.61 -6.53
N SER A 180 -9.22 10.41 -7.57
CA SER A 180 -10.06 11.60 -7.44
C SER A 180 -11.53 11.23 -7.40
N VAL A 181 -12.30 12.02 -6.65
CA VAL A 181 -13.74 11.79 -6.43
C VAL A 181 -14.59 12.46 -7.52
N GLU A 182 -14.03 12.79 -8.68
CA GLU A 182 -14.77 13.36 -9.82
C GLU A 182 -15.89 12.43 -10.31
#